data_AF-A0A2V9M8A3-F1
#
_entry.id   AF-A0A2V9M8A3-F1
#
_cell.length_a   1.000
_cell.length_b   1.000
_cell.length_c   1.000
_cell.angle_alpha   90.00
_cell.angle_beta   90.00
_cell.angle_gamma   90.00
#
_symmetry.space_group_name_H-M   'P 1'
#
loop_
_entity.id
_entity.type
_entity.pdbx_description
1 polymer ?
#
loop_
_entity_poly.entity_id
_entity_poly.type
_entity_poly.pdbx_seq_one_letter_code
_entity_poly.pdbx_strand_id
1 'polypeptide(L)'
;MVQRREGRIVNILSTSSNLGFARLSLYDTSKGAAQQLTRTMAIELGPLGIQVNGVAPGTINTSLATTYLSKERSARHDLERIPMGRIGQPED
;
A
#
# COMPACT_ATOMS: atom_id res chain seq x y z
N MET A 1 10.60 -17.47 -12.79
CA MET A 1 9.94 -18.00 -11.58
C MET A 1 9.21 -19.30 -11.91
N VAL A 2 8.30 -19.29 -12.89
CA VAL A 2 7.50 -20.48 -13.30
C VAL A 2 8.34 -21.75 -13.57
N GLN A 3 9.37 -21.68 -14.41
CA GLN A 3 10.23 -22.85 -14.70
C GLN A 3 10.92 -23.43 -13.45
N ARG A 4 11.24 -22.57 -12.47
CA ARG A 4 11.90 -22.96 -11.22
C ARG A 4 10.90 -23.40 -10.14
N ARG A 5 9.60 -23.26 -10.38
CA ARG A 5 8.50 -23.44 -9.41
C ARG A 5 8.72 -22.73 -8.07
N GLU A 6 9.38 -21.57 -8.12
CA GLU A 6 9.72 -20.78 -6.95
C GLU A 6 9.74 -19.29 -7.31
N GLY A 7 9.09 -18.49 -6.48
CA GLY A 7 9.11 -17.04 -6.58
C GLY A 7 8.34 -16.36 -5.45
N ARG A 8 8.64 -15.07 -5.25
CA ARG A 8 7.94 -14.17 -4.36
C ARG A 8 7.72 -12.84 -5.09
N ILE A 9 6.50 -12.33 -5.05
CA ILE A 9 6.13 -11.02 -5.58
C ILE A 9 5.50 -10.23 -4.43
N VAL A 10 5.98 -9.02 -4.22
CA VAL A 10 5.44 -8.09 -3.23
C VAL A 10 5.01 -6.81 -3.95
N ASN A 11 3.70 -6.59 -4.02
CA ASN A 11 3.13 -5.39 -4.62
C ASN A 11 3.02 -4.27 -3.57
N ILE A 12 3.33 -3.04 -3.96
CA ILE A 12 3.14 -1.86 -3.10
C ILE A 12 1.74 -1.30 -3.31
N LEU A 13 0.88 -1.54 -2.33
CA LEU A 13 -0.50 -1.09 -2.27
C LEU A 13 -0.58 0.28 -1.55
N SER A 14 -1.66 0.52 -0.82
CA SER A 14 -1.88 1.67 0.05
C SER A 14 -3.04 1.36 1.00
N THR A 15 -3.16 2.06 2.13
CA THR A 15 -4.42 2.07 2.89
C THR A 15 -5.62 2.47 2.02
N SER A 16 -5.41 3.27 0.96
CA SER A 16 -6.40 3.58 -0.09
C SER A 16 -6.93 2.36 -0.84
N SER A 17 -6.28 1.19 -0.74
CA SER A 17 -6.81 -0.05 -1.31
C SER A 17 -8.05 -0.58 -0.56
N ASN A 18 -8.27 -0.13 0.67
CA ASN A 18 -9.41 -0.55 1.51
C ASN A 18 -10.28 0.63 1.98
N LEU A 19 -9.72 1.85 2.00
CA LEU A 19 -10.38 3.08 2.44
C LEU A 19 -10.51 4.05 1.26
N GLY A 20 -11.54 4.89 1.29
CA GLY A 20 -11.71 5.98 0.33
C GLY A 20 -11.28 7.33 0.91
N PHE A 21 -10.57 8.13 0.13
CA PHE A 21 -10.12 9.46 0.50
C PHE A 21 -10.59 10.50 -0.52
N ALA A 22 -11.20 11.58 -0.03
CA ALA A 22 -11.66 12.66 -0.89
C ALA A 22 -10.51 13.23 -1.72
N ARG A 23 -10.79 13.56 -2.99
CA ARG A 23 -9.83 14.12 -3.97
C ARG A 23 -8.74 13.15 -4.45
N LEU A 24 -8.83 11.86 -4.13
CA LEU A 24 -7.88 10.82 -4.57
C LEU A 24 -8.53 9.74 -5.45
N SER A 25 -9.64 10.03 -6.13
CA SER A 25 -10.43 9.01 -6.87
C SER A 25 -9.62 8.11 -7.79
N LEU A 26 -8.70 8.66 -8.59
CA LEU A 26 -7.85 7.89 -9.50
C LEU A 26 -6.83 7.05 -8.75
N TYR A 27 -6.24 7.61 -7.69
CA TYR A 27 -5.27 6.93 -6.86
C TYR A 27 -5.92 5.77 -6.09
N ASP A 28 -7.04 6.03 -5.41
CA ASP A 28 -7.82 5.03 -4.68
C ASP A 28 -8.28 3.91 -5.60
N THR A 29 -8.79 4.24 -6.79
CA THR A 29 -9.16 3.24 -7.81
C THR A 29 -7.96 2.39 -8.21
N SER A 30 -6.82 3.02 -8.50
CA SER A 30 -5.61 2.29 -8.91
C SER A 30 -5.11 1.34 -7.82
N LYS A 31 -5.19 1.75 -6.54
CA LYS A 31 -4.74 0.96 -5.40
C LYS A 31 -5.74 -0.13 -5.03
N GLY A 32 -7.03 0.08 -5.20
CA GLY A 32 -8.05 -0.97 -5.14
C GLY A 32 -7.85 -2.02 -6.24
N ALA A 33 -7.59 -1.60 -7.48
CA ALA A 33 -7.30 -2.50 -8.59
C ALA A 33 -6.02 -3.32 -8.33
N ALA A 34 -4.95 -2.69 -7.83
CA ALA A 34 -3.72 -3.39 -7.47
C ALA A 34 -3.94 -4.43 -6.36
N GLN A 35 -4.81 -4.16 -5.38
CA GLN A 35 -5.16 -5.12 -4.35
C GLN A 35 -5.90 -6.32 -4.93
N GLN A 36 -6.88 -6.10 -5.81
CA GLN A 36 -7.60 -7.20 -6.45
C GLN A 36 -6.67 -8.02 -7.37
N LEU A 37 -5.81 -7.36 -8.14
CA LEU A 37 -4.79 -8.00 -8.97
C LEU A 37 -3.87 -8.90 -8.13
N THR A 38 -3.41 -8.41 -6.99
CA THR A 38 -2.55 -9.18 -6.05
C THR A 38 -3.23 -10.49 -5.63
N ARG A 39 -4.53 -10.42 -5.29
CA ARG A 39 -5.31 -11.62 -4.90
C ARG A 39 -5.47 -12.59 -6.07
N THR A 40 -5.82 -12.09 -7.25
CA THR A 40 -5.98 -12.90 -8.45
C THR A 40 -4.67 -13.59 -8.82
N MET A 41 -3.55 -12.86 -8.84
CA MET A 41 -2.22 -13.44 -9.12
C MET A 41 -1.81 -14.48 -8.08
N ALA A 42 -2.13 -14.29 -6.80
CA ALA A 42 -1.83 -15.29 -5.77
C ALA A 42 -2.57 -16.62 -6.05
N ILE A 43 -3.83 -16.55 -6.50
CA ILE A 43 -4.64 -17.73 -6.87
C ILE A 43 -4.06 -18.40 -8.11
N GLU A 44 -3.74 -17.64 -9.16
CA GLU A 44 -3.28 -18.17 -10.44
C GLU A 44 -1.85 -18.73 -10.37
N LEU A 45 -0.97 -18.07 -9.62
CA LEU A 45 0.46 -18.40 -9.56
C LEU A 45 0.83 -19.29 -8.38
N GLY A 46 -0.04 -19.41 -7.37
CA GLY A 46 0.15 -20.30 -6.22
C GLY A 46 0.46 -21.74 -6.60
N PRO A 47 -0.32 -22.38 -7.51
CA PRO A 47 -0.03 -23.74 -8.00
C PRO A 47 1.34 -23.86 -8.67
N LEU A 48 1.91 -22.76 -9.18
CA LEU A 48 3.22 -22.70 -9.80
C LEU A 48 4.35 -22.43 -8.79
N GLY A 49 4.08 -22.45 -7.49
CA GLY A 49 5.07 -22.25 -6.42
C GLY A 49 5.47 -20.79 -6.20
N ILE A 50 4.66 -19.84 -6.67
CA ILE A 50 4.91 -18.41 -6.57
C ILE A 50 3.94 -17.80 -5.56
N GLN A 51 4.48 -17.12 -4.55
CA GLN A 51 3.66 -16.39 -3.59
C GLN A 51 3.56 -14.93 -4.00
N VAL A 52 2.35 -14.38 -3.94
CA VAL A 52 2.09 -12.98 -4.28
C VAL A 52 1.38 -12.34 -3.10
N ASN A 53 2.00 -11.30 -2.54
CA ASN A 53 1.46 -10.54 -1.42
C ASN A 53 1.50 -9.05 -1.75
N GLY A 54 0.75 -8.26 -0.97
CA GLY A 54 0.75 -6.81 -1.07
C GLY A 54 1.01 -6.19 0.30
N VAL A 55 1.85 -5.16 0.33
CA VAL A 55 2.03 -4.31 1.51
C VAL A 55 1.27 -3.02 1.26
N ALA A 56 0.44 -2.60 2.22
CA ALA A 56 -0.38 -1.41 2.13
C ALA A 56 0.07 -0.35 3.16
N PRO A 57 1.09 0.47 2.83
CA PRO A 57 1.54 1.52 3.74
C PRO A 57 0.43 2.55 4.00
N GLY A 58 0.40 3.05 5.23
CA GLY A 58 -0.26 4.31 5.56
C GLY A 58 0.62 5.50 5.15
N THR A 59 0.55 6.59 5.88
CA THR A 59 1.43 7.73 5.64
C THR A 59 2.86 7.42 6.09
N ILE A 60 3.78 7.41 5.13
CA ILE A 60 5.22 7.19 5.35
C ILE A 60 5.97 8.49 5.05
N ASN A 61 6.93 8.82 5.91
CA ASN A 61 7.81 9.97 5.76
C ASN A 61 8.79 9.77 4.59
N THR A 62 8.32 10.11 3.40
CA THR A 62 9.06 10.03 2.14
C THR A 62 8.98 11.37 1.41
N SER A 63 9.84 11.58 0.42
CA SER A 63 9.80 12.77 -0.45
C SER A 63 8.44 13.01 -1.11
N LEU A 64 7.67 11.94 -1.36
CA LEU A 64 6.31 12.03 -1.90
C LEU A 64 5.33 12.68 -0.91
N ALA A 65 5.49 12.39 0.38
CA ALA A 65 4.61 12.86 1.43
C ALA A 65 5.01 14.24 1.98
N THR A 66 6.21 14.75 1.67
CA THR A 66 6.75 16.01 2.23
C THR A 66 5.77 17.19 2.14
N THR A 67 5.16 17.41 0.98
CA THR A 67 4.21 18.53 0.78
C THR A 67 2.89 18.35 1.55
N TYR A 68 2.50 17.10 1.80
CA TYR A 68 1.33 16.79 2.62
C TYR A 68 1.66 16.97 4.11
N LEU A 69 2.77 16.41 4.56
CA LEU A 69 3.22 16.44 5.95
C LEU A 69 3.68 17.82 6.42
N SER A 70 4.13 18.70 5.52
CA SER A 70 4.47 20.09 5.87
C SER A 70 3.26 20.93 6.27
N LYS A 71 2.03 20.47 5.97
CA LYS A 71 0.80 21.13 6.40
C LYS A 71 0.44 20.62 7.80
N GLU A 72 0.54 21.51 8.78
CA GLU A 72 0.29 21.18 10.19
C GLU A 72 -1.05 20.47 10.43
N ARG A 73 -2.12 20.92 9.76
CA ARG A 73 -3.44 20.28 9.83
C ARG A 73 -3.43 18.84 9.32
N SER A 74 -2.71 18.57 8.22
CA SER A 74 -2.60 17.23 7.63
C SER A 74 -1.78 16.29 8.52
N ALA A 75 -0.63 16.76 9.01
CA ALA A 75 0.18 15.98 9.94
C ALA A 75 -0.59 15.65 11.23
N ARG A 76 -1.33 16.61 11.79
CA ARG A 76 -2.16 16.39 12.98
C ARG A 76 -3.30 15.42 12.71
N HIS A 77 -3.97 15.53 11.57
CA HIS A 77 -5.04 14.63 11.17
C HIS A 77 -4.58 13.16 11.11
N ASP A 78 -3.39 12.92 10.57
CA ASP A 78 -2.81 11.58 10.53
C ASP A 78 -2.45 11.08 11.93
N LEU A 79 -1.79 11.90 12.76
CA LEU A 79 -1.40 11.52 14.13
C LEU A 79 -2.61 11.17 15.02
N GLU A 80 -3.74 11.87 14.86
CA GLU A 80 -4.98 11.59 15.61
C GLU A 80 -5.64 10.27 15.19
N ARG A 81 -5.40 9.81 13.96
CA ARG A 81 -6.07 8.64 13.37
C ARG A 81 -5.19 7.39 13.32
N ILE A 82 -3.87 7.55 13.36
CA ILE A 82 -2.93 6.44 13.42
C ILE A 82 -2.85 5.96 14.87
N PRO A 83 -3.26 4.72 15.19
CA PRO A 83 -3.26 4.24 16.58
C PRO A 83 -1.88 4.22 17.24
N MET A 84 -0.80 4.11 16.45
CA MET A 84 0.57 4.18 16.95
C MET A 84 1.04 5.61 17.28
N GLY A 85 0.24 6.64 16.99
CA GLY A 85 0.55 8.04 17.29
C GLY A 85 1.79 8.59 16.58
N ARG A 86 2.22 7.96 15.47
CA ARG A 86 3.41 8.35 14.70
C ARG A 86 3.22 8.15 13.21
N ILE A 87 3.92 8.95 12.42
CA ILE A 87 4.09 8.72 10.97
C ILE A 87 5.08 7.56 10.78
N GLY A 88 4.82 6.71 9.77
CA GLY A 88 5.73 5.61 9.43
C GLY A 88 7.03 6.12 8.80
N GLN A 89 8.09 5.33 8.91
CA GLN A 89 9.37 5.55 8.26
C GLN A 89 9.59 4.48 7.17
N PRO A 90 10.45 4.73 6.17
CA PRO A 90 10.79 3.74 5.15
C PRO A 90 11.33 2.41 5.71
N GLU A 91 11.93 2.44 6.90
CA GLU A 91 12.53 1.29 7.57
C GLU A 91 11.52 0.42 8.35
N ASP A 92 10.27 0.88 8.50
CA ASP A 92 9.16 0.09 9.07
C ASP A 92 8.67 -0.99 8.09
#